data_AF-A0A4R2RP06-F1
#
_entry.id   AF-A0A4R2RP06-F1
#
_cell.length_a   1.000
_cell.length_b   1.000
_cell.length_c   1.000
_cell.angle_alpha   90.00
_cell.angle_beta   90.00
_cell.angle_gamma   90.00
#
_symmetry.space_group_name_H-M   'P 1'
#
loop_
_entity.id
_entity.type
_entity.pdbx_description
1 polymer ?
#
loop_
_entity_poly.entity_id
_entity_poly.type
_entity_poly.pdbx_seq_one_letter_code
_entity_poly.pdbx_strand_id
1 'polypeptide(L)' 'ESFNGRLRDECLNEHLFPSLAAARRIIEAWRKDYNTVRPHSSLGGMAPAEFTNRPRQGHMETEAKLSAA' A
#
# COMPACT_ATOMS: atom_id res chain seq x y z
N GLU A 1 -3.62 5.30 -7.71
CA GLU A 1 -3.74 6.07 -6.43
C GLU A 1 -2.37 6.54 -5.96
N SER A 2 -2.28 7.62 -5.16
CA SER A 2 -1.01 8.08 -4.59
C SER A 2 -1.06 8.14 -3.06
N PHE A 3 0.01 7.66 -2.41
CA PHE A 3 0.12 7.64 -0.95
C PHE A 3 -0.06 9.04 -0.34
N ASN A 4 0.66 10.03 -0.86
CA ASN A 4 0.62 11.39 -0.33
C ASN A 4 -0.73 12.07 -0.51
N GLY A 5 -1.45 11.76 -1.60
CA GLY A 5 -2.81 12.27 -1.82
C GLY A 5 -3.77 11.70 -0.77
N ARG A 6 -3.77 10.37 -0.61
CA ARG A 6 -4.60 9.67 0.39
C ARG A 6 -4.28 10.08 1.82
N LEU A 7 -3.01 10.23 2.18
CA LEU A 7 -2.61 10.67 3.52
C LEU A 7 -3.16 12.06 3.85
N ARG A 8 -3.12 12.99 2.90
CA ARG A 8 -3.65 14.34 3.11
C ARG A 8 -5.17 14.30 3.26
N ASP A 9 -5.85 13.68 2.30
CA ASP A 9 -7.31 13.71 2.20
C ASP A 9 -7.98 12.90 3.31
N GLU A 10 -7.47 11.72 3.64
CA GLU A 10 -8.15 10.76 4.53
C GLU A 10 -7.63 10.77 5.97
N CYS A 11 -6.46 11.37 6.23
CA CYS A 11 -5.87 11.41 7.56
C CYS A 11 -5.67 12.83 8.06
N LEU A 12 -4.88 13.64 7.34
CA LEU A 12 -4.44 14.93 7.87
C LEU A 12 -5.55 15.97 7.85
N ASN A 13 -6.39 15.98 6.81
CA ASN A 13 -7.51 16.91 6.71
C ASN A 13 -8.70 16.51 7.60
N GLU A 14 -8.87 15.21 7.85
CA GLU A 14 -10.00 14.68 8.64
C GLU A 14 -9.79 14.78 10.16
N HIS A 15 -8.57 15.05 10.63
CA HIS A 15 -8.25 15.01 12.06
C HIS A 15 -7.67 16.33 12.57
N LEU A 16 -8.20 16.80 13.70
CA LEU A 16 -7.55 17.82 14.51
C LEU A 16 -6.50 17.17 15.42
N PHE A 17 -5.32 17.78 15.50
CA PHE A 17 -4.20 17.28 16.30
C PHE A 17 -3.95 18.18 17.51
N PRO A 18 -4.48 17.85 18.70
CA PRO A 18 -4.32 18.68 19.90
C PRO A 18 -2.89 18.62 20.48
N SER A 19 -2.09 17.64 20.07
CA SER A 19 -0.70 17.50 20.49
C SER A 19 0.10 16.65 19.49
N LEU A 20 1.43 16.75 19.56
CA LEU A 20 2.34 15.91 18.78
C LEU A 20 2.14 14.41 19.09
N ALA A 21 1.84 14.06 20.35
CA ALA A 21 1.57 12.68 20.74
C ALA A 21 0.30 12.15 20.08
N ALA A 22 -0.77 12.95 20.05
CA ALA A 22 -2.01 12.60 19.36
C ALA A 22 -1.77 12.44 17.85
N ALA A 23 -1.02 13.36 17.22
CA ALA A 23 -0.66 13.27 15.82
C ALA A 23 0.09 11.98 15.48
N ARG A 24 1.12 11.63 16.28
CA ARG A 24 1.87 10.38 16.10
C ARG A 24 0.97 9.15 16.15
N ARG A 25 0.05 9.09 17.13
CA ARG A 25 -0.87 7.97 17.27
C ARG A 25 -1.81 7.81 16.08
N ILE A 26 -2.42 8.92 15.64
CA ILE A 26 -3.38 8.92 14.53
C ILE A 26 -2.68 8.55 13.22
N ILE A 27 -1.55 9.18 12.92
CA ILE A 27 -0.79 8.93 11.69
C ILE A 27 -0.27 7.48 11.67
N GLU A 28 0.19 6.95 12.81
CA GLU A 28 0.63 5.55 12.88
C GLU A 28 -0.53 4.58 12.65
N ALA A 29 -1.69 4.83 13.25
CA ALA A 29 -2.88 4.00 13.05
C ALA A 29 -3.29 4.01 11.58
N TRP A 30 -3.36 5.19 10.95
CA TRP A 30 -3.67 5.32 9.54
C TRP A 30 -2.64 4.62 8.65
N ARG A 31 -1.33 4.76 8.94
CA ARG A 31 -0.26 4.07 8.20
C ARG A 31 -0.40 2.56 8.29
N LYS A 32 -0.73 2.01 9.47
CA LYS A 32 -0.95 0.58 9.67
C LYS A 32 -2.14 0.10 8.83
N ASP A 33 -3.25 0.81 8.88
CA ASP A 33 -4.45 0.49 8.10
C ASP A 33 -4.18 0.53 6.59
N TYR A 34 -3.56 1.61 6.08
CA TYR A 34 -3.19 1.75 4.67
C TYR A 34 -2.31 0.60 4.16
N ASN A 35 -1.35 0.17 4.99
CA ASN A 35 -0.38 -0.85 4.59
C ASN A 35 -0.86 -2.29 4.76
N THR A 36 -1.86 -2.55 5.61
CA THR A 36 -2.23 -3.92 5.99
C THR A 36 -3.66 -4.32 5.64
N VAL A 37 -4.56 -3.34 5.44
CA VAL A 37 -5.98 -3.61 5.25
C VAL A 37 -6.48 -3.09 3.91
N ARG A 38 -6.02 -1.91 3.47
CA ARG A 38 -6.60 -1.24 2.30
C ARG A 38 -6.14 -1.89 0.99
N PRO A 39 -7.06 -2.29 0.09
CA PRO A 39 -6.71 -2.78 -1.24
C PRO A 39 -6.25 -1.64 -2.16
N HIS A 40 -5.14 -1.85 -2.88
CA HIS A 40 -4.61 -0.86 -3.84
C HIS A 40 -4.82 -1.35 -5.27
N SER A 41 -5.49 -0.54 -6.08
CA SER A 41 -5.71 -0.76 -7.52
C SER A 41 -4.39 -1.02 -8.27
N SER A 42 -3.34 -0.25 -7.96
CA SER A 42 -2.00 -0.42 -8.55
C SER A 42 -1.32 -1.74 -8.16
N LEU A 43 -1.78 -2.39 -7.10
CA LEU A 43 -1.30 -3.70 -6.62
C LEU A 43 -2.28 -4.82 -6.96
N GLY A 44 -3.19 -4.61 -7.91
CA GLY A 44 -4.18 -5.61 -8.30
C GLY A 44 -5.24 -5.86 -7.22
N GLY A 45 -5.52 -4.86 -6.38
CA GLY A 45 -6.50 -4.96 -5.29
C GLY A 45 -5.96 -5.57 -4.00
N MET A 46 -4.65 -5.77 -3.87
CA MET A 46 -4.03 -6.23 -2.62
C MET A 46 -3.61 -5.06 -1.74
N ALA A 47 -3.54 -5.29 -0.43
CA ALA A 47 -2.85 -4.39 0.48
C ALA A 47 -1.32 -4.46 0.27
N PRO A 48 -0.57 -3.39 0.61
CA PRO A 48 0.88 -3.35 0.39
C PRO A 48 1.64 -4.46 1.12
N ALA A 49 1.20 -4.81 2.33
CA ALA A 49 1.77 -5.92 3.10
C ALA A 49 1.54 -7.27 2.41
N GLU A 50 0.35 -7.49 1.83
CA GLU A 50 0.04 -8.70 1.08
C GLU A 50 0.89 -8.80 -0.19
N PHE A 51 1.02 -7.69 -0.93
CA PHE A 51 1.86 -7.62 -2.12
C PHE A 51 3.34 -7.91 -1.80
N THR A 52 3.85 -7.41 -0.66
CA THR A 52 5.23 -7.64 -0.22
C THR A 52 5.46 -9.09 0.20
N ASN A 53 4.47 -9.73 0.84
CA ASN A 53 4.55 -11.12 1.27
C ASN A 53 4.27 -12.12 0.15
N ARG A 54 3.81 -11.66 -1.01
CA ARG A 54 3.59 -12.53 -2.16
C ARG A 54 4.94 -13.07 -2.66
N PRO A 55 5.10 -14.40 -2.81
CA PRO A 55 6.29 -14.93 -3.47
C PRO A 55 6.39 -14.29 -4.84
N ARG A 56 7.55 -13.68 -5.14
CA ARG A 56 7.81 -13.14 -6.48
C ARG A 56 7.67 -14.31 -7.43
N GLN A 57 6.58 -14.37 -8.20
CA GLN A 57 6.53 -15.21 -9.38
C GLN A 57 7.51 -14.58 -10.37
N GLY A 58 8.78 -14.93 -10.21
CA GLY A 58 9.79 -14.66 -11.21
C GLY A 58 9.41 -15.44 -12.45
N HIS A 59 9.09 -14.72 -13.53
CA HIS A 59 9.76 -14.94 -14.80
C HIS A 59 9.84 -16.42 -15.27
N MET A 60 8.69 -17.09 -15.45
CA MET A 60 8.62 -18.39 -16.13
C MET A 60 7.83 -18.35 -17.46
N GLU A 61 7.38 -17.18 -17.92
CA GLU A 61 6.62 -17.08 -19.18
C GLU A 61 7.42 -16.55 -20.37
N THR A 62 8.62 -16.01 -20.17
CA THR A 62 9.42 -15.45 -21.28
C THR A 62 10.33 -16.48 -21.95
N GLU A 63 10.86 -17.47 -21.22
CA GLU A 63 11.76 -18.50 -21.80
C GLU A 63 11.00 -19.61 -22.56
N ALA A 64 9.74 -19.88 -22.21
CA ALA A 64 8.93 -20.88 -22.92
C ALA A 64 8.52 -20.44 -24.34
N LYS A 65 8.53 -19.12 -24.63
CA LYS A 65 8.17 -18.58 -25.95
C LYS A 65 9.35 -18.39 -26.90
N LEU A 66 10.60 -18.41 -26.42
CA LEU A 66 11.79 -18.31 -27.28
C LEU A 66 12.37 -19.67 -27.73
N SER A 67 12.01 -20.80 -27.09
CA SER A 67 12.44 -22.14 -27.55
C SER A 67 11.51 -22.79 -28.59
N ALA A 68 10.41 -22.12 -28.94
CA ALA A 68 9.41 -22.61 -29.89
C ALA A 68 9.33 -21.76 -31.18
N ALA A 69 10.34 -20.93 -31.46
CA ALA A 69 10.50 -20.17 -32.70
C ALA A 69 11.76 -20.59 -33.45
#